data_AF-A0AA97DF46-F1
#
_entry.id   AF-A0AA97DF46-F1
#
_cell.length_a   1.000
_cell.length_b   1.000
_cell.length_c   1.000
_cell.angle_alpha   90.00
_cell.angle_beta   90.00
_cell.angle_gamma   90.00
#
_symmetry.space_group_name_H-M   'P 1'
#
loop_
_entity.id
_entity.type
_entity.pdbx_description
1 polymer ?
#
loop_
_entity_poly.entity_id
_entity_poly.type
_entity_poly.pdbx_seq_one_letter_code
_entity_poly.pdbx_strand_id
1 'polypeptide(L)'
;MTVVDEPKAAPPAARAATRSGGPSTDQNGSDRRERVFTRLSSDEKQRAEYWAQRRGYPSANEYYAEAIAEKIRRENLDFDIPDLLTARINQVVDELKALSTNNANLERVVTMGFDSLLGLTRGDNYLLDVENGELT
;
A
#
# COMPACT_ATOMS: atom_id res chain seq x y z
N MET A 1 -66.50 -35.77 -28.78
CA MET A 1 -65.28 -36.48 -29.21
C MET A 1 -64.18 -35.44 -29.31
N THR A 2 -63.49 -35.23 -28.19
CA THR A 2 -62.50 -34.17 -27.96
C THR A 2 -61.14 -34.65 -28.43
N VAL A 3 -60.52 -33.90 -29.34
CA VAL A 3 -59.15 -34.10 -29.81
C VAL A 3 -58.21 -33.64 -28.70
N VAL A 4 -57.36 -34.54 -28.20
CA VAL A 4 -56.36 -34.27 -27.17
C VAL A 4 -55.01 -34.09 -27.85
N ASP A 5 -54.37 -32.96 -27.53
CA ASP A 5 -53.02 -32.53 -27.91
C ASP A 5 -51.92 -33.55 -27.59
N GLU A 6 -50.98 -33.71 -28.53
CA GLU A 6 -49.64 -34.27 -28.30
C GLU A 6 -48.57 -33.16 -28.42
N PRO A 7 -47.58 -33.08 -27.51
CA PRO A 7 -46.67 -31.94 -27.44
C PRO A 7 -45.53 -32.01 -28.47
N LYS A 8 -45.39 -30.90 -29.20
CA LYS A 8 -44.32 -30.58 -30.17
C LYS A 8 -42.94 -30.56 -29.49
N ALA A 9 -42.05 -31.46 -29.94
CA ALA A 9 -40.66 -31.55 -29.49
C ALA A 9 -39.87 -30.24 -29.72
N ALA A 10 -39.07 -29.85 -28.73
CA ALA A 10 -38.19 -28.68 -28.74
C ALA A 10 -36.96 -28.87 -29.68
N PRO A 11 -36.42 -27.79 -30.28
CA PRO A 11 -35.27 -27.88 -31.19
C PRO A 11 -33.96 -28.20 -30.45
N PRO A 12 -32.99 -28.87 -31.11
CA PRO A 12 -31.77 -29.34 -30.46
C PRO A 12 -30.84 -28.19 -30.07
N ALA A 13 -30.35 -28.23 -28.83
CA ALA A 13 -29.35 -27.32 -28.30
C ALA A 13 -28.09 -27.29 -29.19
N ALA A 14 -27.76 -26.09 -29.69
CA ALA A 14 -26.52 -25.84 -30.39
C ALA A 14 -25.33 -26.13 -29.46
N ARG A 15 -24.53 -27.15 -29.81
CA ARG A 15 -23.27 -27.49 -29.14
C ARG A 15 -22.37 -26.25 -29.15
N ALA A 16 -22.09 -25.71 -27.97
CA ALA A 16 -21.02 -24.75 -27.78
C ALA A 16 -19.70 -25.43 -28.17
N ALA A 17 -19.11 -24.99 -29.28
CA ALA A 17 -17.79 -25.41 -29.68
C ALA A 17 -16.76 -24.78 -28.73
N THR A 18 -16.41 -25.50 -27.67
CA THR A 18 -15.25 -25.20 -26.84
C THR A 18 -14.01 -25.34 -27.73
N ARG A 19 -13.49 -24.23 -28.25
CA ARG A 19 -12.16 -24.19 -28.87
C ARG A 19 -11.14 -24.20 -27.74
N SER A 20 -10.69 -25.39 -27.34
CA SER A 20 -9.51 -25.55 -26.50
C SER A 20 -8.27 -25.19 -27.33
N GLY A 21 -7.89 -23.91 -27.30
CA GLY A 21 -6.59 -23.46 -27.79
C GLY A 21 -5.51 -23.87 -26.78
N GLY A 22 -4.81 -24.98 -27.04
CA GLY A 22 -3.60 -25.33 -26.30
C GLY A 22 -2.48 -24.31 -26.55
N PRO A 23 -1.52 -24.16 -25.62
CA PRO A 23 -0.49 -23.14 -25.74
C PRO A 23 0.51 -23.54 -26.83
N SER A 24 0.43 -22.87 -27.99
CA SER A 24 1.50 -22.95 -29.00
C SER A 24 2.67 -22.10 -28.50
N THR A 25 3.76 -22.76 -28.12
CA THR A 25 5.00 -22.08 -27.73
C THR A 25 5.68 -21.56 -29.00
N ASP A 26 5.39 -20.32 -29.36
CA ASP A 26 6.11 -19.60 -30.41
C ASP A 26 7.38 -19.00 -29.80
N GLN A 27 8.53 -19.56 -30.18
CA GLN A 27 9.88 -19.18 -29.72
C GLN A 27 10.38 -17.88 -30.39
N ASN A 28 9.58 -16.82 -30.39
CA ASN A 28 10.04 -15.53 -30.87
C ASN A 28 9.64 -14.48 -29.84
N GLY A 29 10.62 -13.77 -29.27
CA GLY A 29 10.50 -12.85 -28.13
C GLY A 29 9.69 -11.58 -28.39
N SER A 30 8.60 -11.67 -29.16
CA SER A 30 7.53 -10.69 -29.18
C SER A 30 6.58 -11.01 -28.03
N ASP A 31 6.49 -10.12 -27.06
CA ASP A 31 5.56 -10.16 -25.95
C ASP A 31 4.14 -10.52 -26.44
N ARG A 32 3.70 -11.76 -26.21
CA ARG A 32 2.47 -12.31 -26.80
C ARG A 32 1.27 -11.74 -26.04
N ARG A 33 0.80 -10.57 -26.49
CA ARG A 33 -0.39 -9.93 -25.91
C ARG A 33 -1.65 -10.74 -26.20
N GLU A 34 -2.31 -11.21 -25.16
CA GLU A 34 -3.61 -11.88 -25.26
C GLU A 34 -4.76 -10.88 -25.28
N ARG A 35 -5.79 -11.15 -26.09
CA ARG A 35 -6.98 -10.28 -26.20
C ARG A 35 -8.03 -10.70 -25.18
N VAL A 36 -8.35 -9.80 -24.26
CA VAL A 36 -9.41 -9.98 -23.28
C VAL A 36 -10.53 -8.99 -23.56
N PHE A 37 -11.78 -9.47 -23.54
CA PHE A 37 -12.97 -8.64 -23.65
C PHE A 37 -13.59 -8.45 -22.26
N THR A 38 -13.53 -7.22 -21.75
CA THR A 38 -14.09 -6.86 -20.44
C THR A 38 -15.29 -5.94 -20.61
N ARG A 39 -16.32 -6.13 -19.80
CA ARG A 39 -17.48 -5.22 -19.74
C ARG A 39 -17.21 -4.14 -18.71
N LEU A 40 -17.27 -2.88 -19.15
CA LEU A 40 -17.14 -1.70 -18.30
C LEU A 40 -18.46 -0.94 -18.30
N SER A 41 -18.78 -0.24 -17.21
CA SER A 41 -19.89 0.71 -17.25
C SER A 41 -19.56 1.88 -18.19
N SER A 42 -20.60 2.55 -18.71
CA SER A 42 -20.41 3.69 -19.64
C SER A 42 -19.58 4.82 -19.00
N ASP A 43 -19.76 5.04 -17.71
CA ASP A 43 -19.08 6.09 -16.95
C ASP A 43 -17.59 5.74 -16.73
N GLU A 44 -17.28 4.49 -16.35
CA GLU A 44 -15.89 4.03 -16.21
C GLU A 44 -15.14 4.04 -17.54
N LYS A 45 -15.81 3.71 -18.64
CA LYS A 45 -15.22 3.80 -19.98
C LYS A 45 -14.81 5.23 -20.32
N GLN A 46 -15.70 6.20 -20.11
CA GLN A 46 -15.42 7.62 -20.37
C GLN A 46 -14.30 8.16 -19.46
N ARG A 47 -14.31 7.81 -18.17
CA ARG A 47 -13.23 8.19 -17.25
C ARG A 47 -11.89 7.61 -17.68
N ALA A 48 -11.87 6.35 -18.11
CA ALA A 48 -10.64 5.72 -18.56
C ALA A 48 -10.10 6.33 -19.86
N GLU A 49 -10.96 6.68 -20.81
CA GLU A 49 -10.57 7.41 -22.02
C GLU A 49 -9.97 8.78 -21.68
N TYR A 50 -10.60 9.52 -20.75
CA TYR A 50 -10.10 10.80 -20.25
C TYR A 50 -8.71 10.68 -19.61
N TRP A 51 -8.50 9.70 -18.72
CA TRP A 51 -7.21 9.49 -18.07
C TRP A 51 -6.14 8.92 -19.02
N ALA A 52 -6.53 8.08 -19.98
CA ALA A 52 -5.64 7.59 -21.02
C ALA A 52 -5.09 8.76 -21.85
N GLN A 53 -5.95 9.69 -22.27
CA GLN A 53 -5.55 10.89 -23.00
C GLN A 53 -4.66 11.81 -22.15
N ARG A 54 -5.03 12.04 -20.88
CA ARG A 54 -4.27 12.91 -19.97
C ARG A 54 -2.87 12.37 -19.65
N ARG A 55 -2.70 11.05 -19.58
CA ARG A 55 -1.40 10.39 -19.33
C ARG A 55 -0.63 10.06 -20.61
N GLY A 56 -1.18 10.36 -21.79
CA GLY A 56 -0.50 10.19 -23.08
C GLY A 56 -0.44 8.75 -23.59
N TYR A 57 -1.34 7.87 -23.16
CA TYR A 57 -1.41 6.51 -23.69
C TYR A 57 -1.91 6.52 -25.14
N PRO A 58 -1.36 5.68 -26.03
CA PRO A 58 -1.76 5.62 -27.44
C PRO A 58 -3.15 4.98 -27.63
N SER A 59 -3.66 4.26 -26.62
CA SER A 59 -4.98 3.65 -26.63
C SER A 59 -5.53 3.47 -25.21
N ALA A 60 -6.85 3.60 -25.05
CA ALA A 60 -7.55 3.26 -23.81
C ALA A 60 -7.32 1.79 -23.41
N ASN A 61 -7.07 0.89 -24.37
CA ASN A 61 -6.78 -0.51 -24.08
C ASN A 61 -5.43 -0.72 -23.38
N GLU A 62 -4.43 0.09 -23.69
CA GLU A 62 -3.15 0.03 -22.98
C GLU A 62 -3.28 0.59 -21.56
N TYR A 63 -4.12 1.62 -21.39
CA TYR A 63 -4.47 2.11 -20.07
C TYR A 63 -5.20 1.05 -19.22
N TYR A 64 -6.11 0.26 -19.81
CA TYR A 64 -6.77 -0.84 -19.11
C TYR A 64 -5.78 -1.93 -18.70
N ALA A 65 -4.84 -2.29 -19.58
CA ALA A 65 -3.82 -3.30 -19.30
C ALA A 65 -2.92 -2.87 -18.13
N GLU A 66 -2.44 -1.62 -18.15
CA GLU A 66 -1.61 -1.09 -17.06
C GLU A 66 -2.39 -0.99 -15.74
N ALA A 67 -3.66 -0.58 -15.77
CA ALA A 67 -4.49 -0.51 -14.58
C ALA A 67 -4.72 -1.90 -13.94
N ILE A 68 -4.87 -2.94 -14.76
CA ILE A 68 -4.97 -4.33 -14.28
C ILE A 68 -3.63 -4.76 -13.65
N ALA A 69 -2.51 -4.48 -14.31
CA ALA A 69 -1.19 -4.79 -13.76
C ALA A 69 -0.94 -4.06 -12.43
N GLU A 70 -1.31 -2.79 -12.33
CA GLU A 70 -1.21 -2.00 -11.09
C GLU A 70 -2.09 -2.58 -9.98
N LYS A 71 -3.30 -3.04 -10.32
CA LYS A 71 -4.20 -3.70 -9.36
C LYS A 71 -3.61 -5.02 -8.85
N ILE A 72 -3.00 -5.82 -9.72
CA ILE A 72 -2.30 -7.06 -9.35
C ILE A 72 -1.09 -6.76 -8.46
N ARG A 73 -0.27 -5.74 -8.78
CA ARG A 73 0.85 -5.30 -7.93
C ARG A 73 0.37 -4.93 -6.52
N ARG A 74 -0.69 -4.12 -6.42
CA ARG A 74 -1.30 -3.73 -5.14
C ARG A 74 -1.84 -4.93 -4.34
N GLU A 75 -2.40 -5.94 -5.01
CA GLU A 75 -2.86 -7.17 -4.36
C GLU A 75 -1.71 -8.06 -3.88
N ASN A 76 -0.59 -8.05 -4.60
CA ASN A 76 0.66 -8.71 -4.20
C ASN A 76 1.41 -7.97 -3.08
N LEU A 77 0.81 -6.93 -2.50
CA LEU A 77 1.42 -6.02 -1.51
C LEU A 77 2.69 -5.33 -2.02
N ASP A 78 2.92 -5.36 -3.33
CA ASP A 78 4.01 -4.64 -4.00
C ASP A 78 3.51 -3.20 -4.25
N PHE A 79 3.48 -2.45 -3.16
CA PHE A 79 3.14 -1.04 -3.21
C PHE A 79 4.37 -0.25 -3.59
N ASP A 80 4.35 0.38 -4.76
CA ASP A 80 5.19 1.54 -5.01
C ASP A 80 4.75 2.62 -4.01
N ILE A 81 5.44 2.67 -2.86
CA ILE A 81 5.23 3.71 -1.87
C ILE A 81 5.65 5.02 -2.54
N PRO A 82 4.74 5.99 -2.72
CA PRO A 82 5.11 7.28 -3.27
C PRO A 82 6.22 7.89 -2.42
N ASP A 83 7.21 8.53 -3.05
CA ASP A 83 8.34 9.15 -2.35
C ASP A 83 7.89 10.09 -1.21
N LEU A 84 6.76 10.77 -1.39
CA LEU A 84 6.09 11.58 -0.37
C LEU A 84 5.69 10.81 0.89
N LEU A 85 5.20 9.58 0.75
CA LEU A 85 4.79 8.76 1.89
C LEU A 85 6.01 8.20 2.61
N THR A 86 7.07 7.83 1.89
CA THR A 86 8.37 7.49 2.48
C THR A 86 8.96 8.67 3.25
N ALA A 87 8.96 9.87 2.67
CA ALA A 87 9.41 11.09 3.33
C ALA A 87 8.59 11.38 4.60
N ARG A 88 7.27 11.14 4.56
CA ARG A 88 6.40 11.33 5.72
C ARG A 88 6.66 10.30 6.82
N ILE A 89 6.93 9.05 6.47
CA ILE A 89 7.32 8.02 7.44
C ILE A 89 8.65 8.39 8.10
N ASN A 90 9.64 8.82 7.32
CA ASN A 90 10.92 9.25 7.84
C ASN A 90 10.77 10.42 8.83
N GLN A 91 9.91 11.39 8.51
CA GLN A 91 9.59 12.48 9.43
C GLN A 91 9.01 11.96 10.76
N VAL A 92 8.06 11.03 10.72
CA VAL A 92 7.45 10.45 11.95
C VAL A 92 8.50 9.69 12.77
N VAL A 93 9.41 8.97 12.13
CA VAL A 93 10.51 8.27 12.81
C VAL A 93 11.43 9.26 13.51
N ASP A 94 11.73 10.39 12.89
CA ASP A 94 12.58 11.42 13.50
C ASP A 94 11.88 12.14 14.66
N GLU A 95 10.57 12.40 14.55
CA GLU A 95 9.75 12.93 15.65
C GLU A 95 9.72 11.96 16.86
N LEU A 96 9.62 10.65 16.60
CA LEU A 96 9.70 9.62 17.64
C LEU A 96 11.07 9.58 18.34
N LYS A 97 12.17 9.74 17.60
CA LYS A 97 13.52 9.82 18.18
C LYS A 97 13.68 11.07 19.04
N ALA A 98 13.16 12.21 18.58
CA ALA A 98 13.17 13.45 19.36
C ALA A 98 12.37 13.30 20.66
N LEU A 99 11.19 12.66 20.59
CA LEU A 99 10.37 12.38 21.77
C LEU A 99 11.08 11.44 22.75
N SER A 100 11.71 10.37 22.27
CA SER A 100 12.48 9.44 23.11
C SER A 100 13.63 10.14 23.84
N THR A 101 14.34 11.03 23.15
CA THR A 101 15.44 11.80 23.74
C THR A 101 14.92 12.77 24.80
N ASN A 102 13.80 13.44 24.54
CA ASN A 102 13.16 14.32 25.52
C ASN A 102 12.69 13.57 26.77
N ASN A 103 12.16 12.34 26.60
CA ASN A 103 11.74 11.51 27.73
C ASN A 103 12.95 11.09 28.59
N ALA A 104 14.06 10.67 27.97
CA ALA A 104 15.29 10.34 28.69
C ALA A 104 15.88 11.55 29.43
N ASN A 105 15.77 12.74 28.86
CA ASN A 105 16.19 13.97 29.53
C ASN A 105 15.28 14.31 30.73
N LEU A 106 13.97 14.14 30.59
CA LEU A 106 13.02 14.30 31.69
C LEU A 106 13.30 13.31 32.82
N GLU A 107 13.56 12.05 32.49
CA GLU A 107 13.94 11.03 33.47
C GLU A 107 15.17 11.47 34.27
N ARG A 108 16.23 11.92 33.58
CA ARG A 108 17.44 12.43 34.24
C ARG A 108 17.15 13.62 35.18
N VAL A 109 16.36 14.59 34.73
CA VAL A 109 16.01 15.77 35.54
C VAL A 109 15.18 15.37 36.75
N VAL A 110 14.26 14.42 36.60
CA VAL A 110 13.44 13.90 37.69
C VAL A 110 14.32 13.17 38.71
N THR A 111 15.24 12.31 38.27
CA THR A 111 16.20 11.63 39.17
C THR A 111 17.07 12.65 39.91
N MET A 112 17.66 13.61 39.20
CA MET A 112 18.47 14.67 39.83
C MET A 112 17.65 15.53 40.80
N GLY A 113 16.39 15.81 40.48
CA GLY A 113 15.47 16.55 41.35
C GLY A 113 15.12 15.77 42.62
N PHE A 114 14.90 14.46 42.51
CA PHE A 114 14.68 13.59 43.67
C PHE A 114 15.94 13.43 44.51
N ASP A 115 17.10 13.24 43.91
CA ASP A 115 18.39 13.18 44.61
C ASP A 115 18.66 14.49 45.36
N SER A 116 18.32 15.62 44.74
CA SER A 116 18.36 16.92 45.41
C SER A 116 17.41 16.93 46.62
N LEU A 117 16.11 16.69 46.43
CA LEU A 117 15.16 16.68 47.55
C LEU A 117 15.57 15.72 48.68
N LEU A 118 16.17 14.57 48.36
CA LEU A 118 16.73 13.63 49.34
C LEU A 118 17.96 14.19 50.07
N GLY A 119 18.89 14.84 49.37
CA GLY A 119 20.03 15.52 50.01
C GLY A 119 19.56 16.63 50.95
N LEU A 120 18.63 17.47 50.50
CA LEU A 120 18.06 18.56 51.31
C LEU A 120 17.37 18.05 52.58
N THR A 121 16.65 16.93 52.47
CA THR A 121 15.90 16.35 53.60
C THR A 121 16.76 15.52 54.56
N ARG A 122 17.91 15.01 54.11
CA ARG A 122 18.93 14.40 54.98
C ARG A 122 19.85 15.43 55.65
N GLY A 123 19.76 16.69 55.25
CA GLY A 123 20.66 17.76 55.71
C GLY A 123 22.02 17.76 55.01
N ASP A 124 22.19 16.96 53.95
CA ASP A 124 23.40 16.90 53.14
C ASP A 124 23.27 17.94 52.03
N ASN A 125 23.81 19.12 52.30
CA ASN A 125 23.73 20.25 51.41
C ASN A 125 24.81 20.09 50.32
N TYR A 126 24.42 19.94 49.05
CA TYR A 126 25.35 19.94 47.91
C TYR A 126 26.13 21.26 47.74
N LEU A 127 25.81 22.30 48.51
CA LEU A 127 26.59 23.53 48.65
C LEU A 127 27.61 23.48 49.80
N LEU A 128 27.57 22.46 50.65
CA LEU A 128 28.49 22.23 51.77
C LEU A 128 29.41 21.02 51.55
N ASP A 129 29.33 20.35 50.40
CA ASP A 129 30.47 19.58 49.90
C ASP A 129 31.56 20.61 49.60
N VAL A 130 32.37 20.85 50.62
CA VAL A 130 33.54 21.70 50.56
C VAL A 130 34.38 21.12 49.43
N GLU A 131 34.42 21.84 48.31
CA GLU A 131 35.54 21.81 47.38
C GLU A 131 36.78 22.14 48.23
N ASN A 132 37.31 21.12 48.89
CA ASN A 132 38.59 21.17 49.54
C ASN A 132 39.56 21.42 48.39
N GLY A 133 40.03 22.67 48.30
CA GLY A 133 40.93 23.16 47.27
C GLY A 133 42.30 22.49 47.32
N GLU A 134 42.33 21.17 47.19
CA GLU A 134 43.53 20.37 47.03
C GLU A 134 43.80 20.25 45.53
N LEU A 135 44.65 21.17 45.05
CA LEU A 135 45.42 20.95 43.83
C LEU A 135 46.44 19.85 44.12
N THR A 136 46.10 18.59 43.84
CA THR A 136 47.06 17.49 43.64
C THR A 136 46.57 16.54 42.58
#